data_AF-A0A1Q5KG51-F1
#
_entry.id   AF-A0A1Q5KG51-F1
#
_cell.length_a   1.000
_cell.length_b   1.000
_cell.length_c   1.000
_cell.angle_alpha   90.00
_cell.angle_beta   90.00
_cell.angle_gamma   90.00
#
_symmetry.space_group_name_H-M   'P 1'
#
loop_
_entity.id
_entity.type
_entity.pdbx_description
1 polymer ?
#
loop_
_entity_poly.entity_id
_entity_poly.type
_entity_poly.pdbx_seq_one_letter_code
_entity_poly.pdbx_strand_id
1 'polypeptide(L)'
;MGLLLDIEDTAVTRQTAEALARVGTVAALRLIALAVAEADDNQVDWLQTGVHDALAGTDSVPDVAAVCGQLARDPEEAVRRGAAEITAWTDDTRR
;
A
#
# COMPACT_ATOMS: atom_id res chain seq x y z
N MET A 1 6.43 8.08 8.82
CA MET A 1 5.11 8.20 8.17
C MET A 1 4.87 9.51 7.46
N GLY A 2 5.62 10.60 7.71
CA GLY A 2 5.26 11.94 7.21
C GLY A 2 4.90 12.09 5.72
N LEU A 3 5.50 11.34 4.79
CA LEU A 3 5.14 11.39 3.36
C LEU A 3 3.99 10.42 2.97
N LEU A 4 3.82 9.32 3.71
CA LEU A 4 2.76 8.34 3.47
C LEU A 4 1.45 8.73 4.16
N LEU A 5 1.52 9.56 5.19
CA LEU A 5 0.39 10.11 5.94
C LEU A 5 0.57 11.63 6.01
N ASP A 6 0.76 12.24 4.85
CA ASP A 6 0.88 13.69 4.77
C ASP A 6 -0.51 14.30 4.97
N ILE A 7 -0.67 15.00 6.10
CA ILE A 7 -1.93 15.63 6.52
C ILE A 7 -2.18 16.92 5.73
N GLU A 8 -1.12 17.57 5.23
CA GLU A 8 -1.20 18.84 4.52
C GLU A 8 -1.45 18.62 3.02
N ASP A 9 -0.91 17.54 2.44
CA ASP A 9 -1.04 17.24 1.02
C ASP A 9 -1.29 15.75 0.74
N THR A 10 -2.55 15.41 0.47
CA THR A 10 -2.96 14.04 0.11
C THR A 10 -2.43 13.58 -1.25
N ALA A 11 -1.98 14.49 -2.14
CA ALA A 11 -1.29 14.10 -3.36
C ALA A 11 0.07 13.48 -3.07
N VAL A 12 0.79 13.95 -2.03
CA VAL A 12 2.06 13.36 -1.57
C VAL A 12 1.83 11.95 -1.04
N THR A 13 0.75 11.73 -0.27
CA THR A 13 0.34 10.40 0.20
C THR A 13 0.13 9.44 -0.96
N ARG A 14 -0.68 9.83 -1.97
CA ARG A 14 -0.96 9.02 -3.16
C ARG A 14 0.31 8.70 -3.95
N GLN A 15 1.12 9.70 -4.29
CA GLN A 15 2.34 9.53 -5.09
C GLN A 15 3.40 8.68 -4.38
N THR A 16 3.52 8.82 -3.06
CA THR A 16 4.45 8.02 -2.26
C THR A 16 4.00 6.56 -2.23
N ALA A 17 2.71 6.29 -2.05
CA ALA A 17 2.16 4.94 -2.10
C ALA A 17 2.38 4.30 -3.48
N GLU A 18 2.13 5.04 -4.56
CA GLU A 18 2.36 4.58 -5.93
C GLU A 18 3.84 4.20 -6.15
N ALA A 19 4.77 5.09 -5.80
CA ALA A 19 6.19 4.86 -6.00
C ALA A 19 6.68 3.62 -5.22
N LEU A 20 6.25 3.46 -3.97
CA LEU A 20 6.61 2.28 -3.16
C LEU A 20 5.99 0.99 -3.69
N ALA A 21 4.74 1.04 -4.17
CA ALA A 21 4.08 -0.11 -4.76
C ALA A 21 4.76 -0.56 -6.06
N ARG A 22 5.21 0.39 -6.90
CA ARG A 22 6.02 0.10 -8.10
C ARG A 22 7.37 -0.55 -7.76
N VAL A 23 8.01 -0.14 -6.66
CA VAL A 23 9.22 -0.82 -6.16
C VAL A 23 8.90 -2.25 -5.72
N GLY A 24 7.76 -2.44 -5.04
CA GLY A 24 7.16 -3.74 -4.71
C GLY A 24 8.05 -4.73 -3.97
N THR A 25 9.08 -4.24 -3.28
CA THR A 25 9.86 -5.05 -2.35
C THR A 25 9.08 -5.28 -1.05
N VAL A 26 9.44 -6.33 -0.31
CA VAL A 26 8.87 -6.59 1.03
C VAL A 26 8.99 -5.37 1.94
N ALA A 27 10.15 -4.69 1.92
CA ALA A 27 10.35 -3.48 2.73
C ALA A 27 9.45 -2.32 2.30
N ALA A 28 9.26 -2.11 0.99
CA ALA A 28 8.38 -1.06 0.49
C ALA A 28 6.92 -1.33 0.87
N LEU A 29 6.42 -2.55 0.66
CA LEU A 29 5.05 -2.87 1.02
C LEU A 29 4.82 -2.93 2.53
N ARG A 30 5.86 -3.23 3.32
CA ARG A 30 5.79 -3.12 4.78
C ARG A 30 5.55 -1.69 5.23
N LEU A 31 6.16 -0.70 4.57
CA LEU A 31 5.93 0.72 4.87
C LEU A 31 4.51 1.14 4.50
N ILE A 32 3.99 0.69 3.36
CA ILE A 32 2.58 0.94 2.99
C ILE A 32 1.65 0.28 4.01
N ALA A 33 1.88 -0.98 4.38
CA ALA A 33 1.06 -1.68 5.36
C ALA A 33 1.02 -0.98 6.72
N LEU A 34 2.15 -0.44 7.19
CA LEU A 34 2.18 0.39 8.39
C LEU A 34 1.34 1.66 8.23
N ALA A 35 1.41 2.32 7.06
CA ALA A 35 0.59 3.50 6.76
C ALA A 35 -0.89 3.18 6.81
N VAL A 36 -1.32 2.10 6.17
CA VAL A 36 -2.72 1.66 6.17
C VAL A 36 -3.22 1.38 7.58
N ALA A 37 -2.38 0.79 8.43
CA ALA A 37 -2.78 0.48 9.80
C ALA A 37 -2.94 1.72 10.72
N GLU A 38 -2.34 2.86 10.34
CA GLU A 38 -2.36 4.11 11.10
C GLU A 38 -3.28 5.18 10.49
N ALA A 39 -3.59 5.06 9.20
CA ALA A 39 -4.35 6.03 8.43
C ALA A 39 -5.80 6.20 8.93
N ASP A 40 -6.32 7.43 8.84
CA ASP A 40 -7.75 7.66 8.88
C ASP A 40 -8.44 7.30 7.55
N ASP A 41 -9.77 7.26 7.54
CA ASP A 41 -10.55 6.86 6.37
C ASP A 41 -10.20 7.67 5.11
N ASN A 42 -9.95 8.98 5.24
CA ASN A 42 -9.59 9.82 4.10
C ASN A 42 -8.17 9.50 3.59
N GLN A 43 -7.21 9.26 4.48
CA GLN A 43 -5.85 8.86 4.11
C GLN A 43 -5.80 7.47 3.48
N VAL A 44 -6.62 6.53 3.97
CA VAL A 44 -6.74 5.18 3.42
C VAL A 44 -7.16 5.22 1.95
N ASP A 45 -8.12 6.06 1.58
CA ASP A 45 -8.56 6.21 0.18
C ASP A 45 -7.42 6.65 -0.75
N TRP A 46 -6.56 7.57 -0.30
CA TRP A 46 -5.42 8.04 -1.09
C TRP A 46 -4.29 7.01 -1.18
N LEU A 47 -4.05 6.25 -0.11
CA LEU A 47 -3.12 5.12 -0.12
C LEU A 47 -3.59 4.04 -1.09
N GLN A 48 -4.88 3.68 -1.05
CA GLN A 48 -5.49 2.72 -1.96
C GLN A 48 -5.37 3.17 -3.42
N THR A 49 -5.71 4.44 -3.69
CA THR A 49 -5.59 5.03 -5.02
C THR A 49 -4.16 4.94 -5.55
N GLY A 50 -3.15 5.27 -4.74
CA GLY A 50 -1.74 5.18 -5.15
C GLY A 50 -1.29 3.74 -5.45
N VAL A 51 -1.74 2.77 -4.66
CA VAL A 51 -1.49 1.35 -4.96
C VAL A 51 -2.16 0.95 -6.27
N HIS A 52 -3.41 1.35 -6.53
CA HIS A 52 -4.09 1.07 -7.79
C HIS A 52 -3.41 1.72 -9.00
N ASP A 53 -2.91 2.95 -8.88
CA ASP A 53 -2.16 3.62 -9.94
C ASP A 53 -0.90 2.83 -10.32
N ALA A 54 -0.19 2.28 -9.32
CA ALA A 54 0.98 1.45 -9.57
C ALA A 54 0.64 0.16 -10.33
N LEU A 55 -0.51 -0.46 -10.01
CA LEU A 55 -0.99 -1.67 -10.68
C LEU A 55 -1.51 -1.40 -12.10
N ALA A 56 -2.07 -0.21 -12.36
CA ALA A 56 -2.58 0.20 -13.66
C ALA A 56 -1.49 0.62 -14.67
N GLY A 57 -0.26 0.82 -14.20
CA GLY A 57 0.88 1.18 -15.03
C GLY A 57 1.29 0.10 -16.06
N THR A 58 1.99 0.51 -17.11
CA THR A 58 2.47 -0.39 -18.18
C THR A 58 3.79 -1.09 -17.86
N ASP A 59 4.44 -0.69 -16.77
CA ASP A 59 5.68 -1.34 -16.31
C ASP A 59 5.37 -2.72 -15.72
N SER A 60 6.36 -3.61 -15.67
CA SER A 60 6.21 -4.87 -14.96
C SER A 60 5.96 -4.61 -13.48
N VAL A 61 4.69 -4.65 -13.07
CA VAL A 61 4.29 -4.43 -11.68
C VAL A 61 4.69 -5.66 -10.85
N PRO A 62 5.39 -5.47 -9.72
CA PRO A 62 5.65 -6.55 -8.77
C PRO A 62 4.35 -7.19 -8.28
N ASP A 63 4.40 -8.49 -7.95
CA ASP A 63 3.23 -9.20 -7.41
C ASP A 63 2.95 -8.76 -5.95
N VAL A 64 2.20 -7.66 -5.84
CA VAL A 64 1.80 -7.03 -4.57
C VAL A 64 1.06 -8.03 -3.68
N ALA A 65 0.18 -8.85 -4.25
CA ALA A 65 -0.58 -9.85 -3.50
C ALA A 65 0.33 -10.95 -2.91
N ALA A 66 1.32 -11.43 -3.68
CA ALA A 66 2.28 -12.40 -3.18
C ALA A 66 3.14 -11.82 -2.04
N VAL A 67 3.58 -10.56 -2.14
CA VAL A 67 4.35 -9.90 -1.09
C VAL A 67 3.51 -9.67 0.17
N CYS A 68 2.24 -9.25 0.04
CA CYS A 68 1.32 -9.16 1.16
C CYS A 68 1.08 -10.53 1.83
N GLY A 69 1.03 -11.62 1.05
CA GLY A 69 0.98 -12.99 1.57
C GLY A 69 2.21 -13.37 2.41
N GLN A 70 3.38 -12.78 2.16
CA GLN A 70 4.55 -12.92 3.03
C GLN A 70 4.39 -12.10 4.32
N LEU A 71 3.94 -10.86 4.20
CA LEU A 71 3.71 -9.93 5.32
C LEU A 71 2.60 -10.38 6.28
N ALA A 72 1.71 -11.27 5.85
CA ALA A 72 0.73 -11.91 6.73
C ALA A 72 1.37 -12.67 7.91
N ARG A 73 2.68 -12.96 7.85
CA ARG A 73 3.46 -13.59 8.93
C ARG A 73 4.42 -12.62 9.64
N ASP A 74 4.36 -11.32 9.34
CA ASP A 74 5.21 -10.32 10.01
C ASP A 74 4.96 -10.34 11.53
N PRO A 75 6.00 -10.22 12.37
CA PRO A 75 5.82 -10.19 13.82
C PRO A 75 4.94 -9.03 14.30
N GLU A 76 4.90 -7.92 13.56
CA GLU A 76 4.14 -6.73 13.90
C GLU A 76 2.68 -6.84 13.45
N GLU A 77 1.74 -6.68 14.40
CA GLU A 77 0.30 -6.80 14.10
C GLU A 77 -0.19 -5.74 13.13
N ALA A 78 0.31 -4.50 13.26
CA ALA A 78 -0.05 -3.40 12.36
C ALA A 78 0.30 -3.75 10.91
N VAL A 79 1.51 -4.30 10.67
CA VAL A 79 1.92 -4.76 9.34
C VAL A 79 1.00 -5.85 8.81
N ARG A 80 0.64 -6.85 9.63
CA ARG A 80 -0.27 -7.91 9.19
C ARG A 80 -1.64 -7.37 8.80
N ARG A 81 -2.19 -6.44 9.58
CA ARG A 81 -3.48 -5.81 9.32
C ARG A 81 -3.46 -4.99 8.03
N GLY A 82 -2.47 -4.12 7.87
CA GLY A 82 -2.32 -3.33 6.65
C GLY A 82 -2.05 -4.18 5.40
N ALA A 83 -1.31 -5.28 5.53
CA ALA A 83 -1.10 -6.21 4.43
C ALA A 83 -2.41 -6.92 3.99
N ALA A 84 -3.31 -7.20 4.94
CA ALA A 84 -4.62 -7.77 4.64
C ALA A 84 -5.53 -6.78 3.88
N GLU A 85 -5.54 -5.51 4.31
CA GLU A 85 -6.22 -4.41 3.61
C GLU A 85 -5.72 -4.26 2.17
N ILE A 86 -4.40 -4.17 1.97
CA ILE A 86 -3.79 -4.06 0.63
C ILE A 86 -4.15 -5.26 -0.24
N THR A 87 -4.19 -6.47 0.32
CA THR A 87 -4.61 -7.67 -0.41
C THR A 87 -6.04 -7.52 -0.94
N ALA A 88 -6.96 -7.05 -0.10
CA ALA A 88 -8.35 -6.82 -0.50
C ALA A 88 -8.47 -5.79 -1.64
N TRP A 89 -7.65 -4.74 -1.64
CA TRP A 89 -7.62 -3.76 -2.73
C TRP A 89 -7.20 -4.36 -4.07
N THR A 90 -6.26 -5.31 -4.06
CA THR A 90 -5.80 -5.99 -5.28
C THR A 90 -6.81 -7.01 -5.81
N ASP A 91 -7.63 -7.60 -4.93
CA ASP A 91 -8.70 -8.51 -5.33
C ASP A 91 -9.82 -7.77 -6.08
N ASP A 92 -10.13 -6.52 -5.69
CA ASP A 92 -11.11 -5.68 -6.36
C ASP A 92 -10.67 -5.25 -7.77
N THR A 93 -9.37 -5.02 -8.00
CA THR A 93 -8.86 -4.70 -9.35
C THR A 93 -8.93 -5.86 -10.35
N ARG A 94 -9.13 -7.10 -9.88
CA ARG A 94 -9.21 -8.31 -10.71
C ARG A 94 -10.64 -8.68 -11.14
N ARG A 95 -11.65 -7.93 -10.70
CA ARG A 95 -13.07 -8.21 -10.99
C ARG A 95 -13.62 -7.43 -12.17
#